data_AF-A0A971SBT1-F1
#
_entry.id   AF-A0A971SBT1-F1
#
_cell.length_a   1.000
_cell.length_b   1.000
_cell.length_c   1.000
_cell.angle_alpha   90.00
_cell.angle_beta   90.00
_cell.angle_gamma   90.00
#
_symmetry.space_group_name_H-M   'P 1'
#
loop_
_entity.id
_entity.type
_entity.pdbx_description
1 polymer ?
#
loop_
_entity_poly.entity_id
_entity_poly.type
_entity_poly.pdbx_seq_one_letter_code
_entity_poly.pdbx_strand_id
1 'polypeptide(L)'
;MNYFWVRVFDYNYERDLHDKGILLDEFYLKGETLTRDEAKQQVKEKYSGKTARELLFSKPKKQTNGVYAIVMDSEKFFWDRFYLEIDTFCFKCHKSIKGMMRDFPRTSIGDDETEVYFCSYDCRGQYYKSLKFEGDFQEKEAGQDGGIFGYIYHIYNRTSNIHYIGQTRYMPFFRWQEHVKAGEKGKIEDLTFDTITEVRRNNRQSDDQNQQYLNSIEAWWIAKFKEEGYEVFNISNPKITIEYLKDRFNEMVAQQKRLDLIIEEKVSA
;
A
#
# COMPACT_ATOMS: atom_id res chain seq x y z
N MET A 1 -12.39 5.46 -40.90
CA MET A 1 -11.98 6.66 -40.13
C MET A 1 -10.47 6.61 -39.99
N ASN A 2 -9.79 7.59 -40.57
CA ASN A 2 -8.33 7.71 -40.54
C ASN A 2 -7.94 8.78 -39.52
N TYR A 3 -6.80 8.56 -38.86
CA TYR A 3 -6.25 9.46 -37.86
C TYR A 3 -4.81 9.79 -38.22
N PHE A 4 -4.43 11.06 -38.07
CA PHE A 4 -3.05 11.51 -38.28
C PHE A 4 -2.53 12.25 -37.05
N TRP A 5 -1.26 12.05 -36.75
CA TRP A 5 -0.51 12.81 -35.75
C TRP A 5 0.39 13.82 -36.46
N VAL A 6 0.24 15.08 -36.08
CA VAL A 6 0.96 16.20 -36.67
C VAL A 6 1.86 16.82 -35.62
N ARG A 7 3.13 17.00 -35.96
CA ARG A 7 4.11 17.73 -35.15
C ARG A 7 4.78 18.80 -35.99
N VAL A 8 4.80 20.03 -35.49
CA VAL A 8 5.36 21.19 -36.19
C VAL A 8 6.59 21.68 -35.45
N PHE A 9 7.68 21.88 -36.17
CA PHE A 9 8.98 22.24 -35.61
C PHE A 9 9.53 23.52 -36.24
N ASP A 10 10.17 24.36 -35.42
CA ASP A 10 11.08 25.40 -35.86
C ASP A 10 12.50 24.83 -35.91
N TYR A 11 13.06 24.75 -37.12
CA TYR A 11 14.39 24.20 -37.35
C TYR A 11 15.40 25.29 -37.68
N ASN A 12 16.48 25.31 -36.93
CA ASN A 12 17.67 26.11 -37.21
C ASN A 12 18.88 25.17 -37.44
N TYR A 13 19.52 25.28 -38.59
CA TYR A 13 20.60 24.37 -39.00
C TYR A 13 21.80 24.38 -38.04
N GLU A 14 22.19 25.54 -37.53
CA GLU A 14 23.34 25.67 -36.63
C GLU A 14 23.03 25.11 -35.23
N ARG A 15 21.80 25.30 -34.75
CA ARG A 15 21.34 24.82 -33.44
C ARG A 15 21.00 23.32 -33.45
N ASP A 16 20.30 22.86 -34.49
CA ASP A 16 19.51 21.63 -34.48
C ASP A 16 20.07 20.55 -35.43
N LEU A 17 21.33 20.64 -35.85
CA LEU A 17 21.92 19.78 -36.88
C LEU A 17 21.57 18.28 -36.71
N HIS A 18 21.62 17.80 -35.46
CA HIS A 18 21.35 16.42 -35.07
C HIS A 18 19.96 16.17 -34.47
N ASP A 19 19.09 17.19 -34.42
CA ASP A 19 17.76 17.13 -33.80
C ASP A 19 16.64 17.50 -34.82
N LYS A 20 15.39 17.44 -34.39
CA LYS A 20 14.19 17.83 -35.15
C LYS A 20 13.88 19.32 -35.04
N GLY A 21 14.57 20.05 -34.18
CA GLY A 21 14.29 21.45 -33.86
C GLY A 21 13.30 21.62 -32.71
N ILE A 22 12.90 22.85 -32.46
CA ILE A 22 11.98 23.19 -31.36
C ILE A 22 10.55 22.83 -31.78
N LEU A 23 9.88 21.98 -31.00
CA LEU A 23 8.46 21.67 -31.19
C LEU A 23 7.62 22.92 -30.92
N LEU A 24 6.91 23.40 -31.94
CA LEU A 24 6.01 24.56 -31.86
C LEU A 24 4.56 24.16 -31.60
N ASP A 25 4.12 23.05 -32.19
CA ASP A 25 2.72 22.61 -32.09
C ASP A 25 2.65 21.09 -32.28
N GLU A 26 1.65 20.49 -31.64
CA GLU A 26 1.35 19.06 -31.69
C GLU A 26 -0.16 18.87 -31.59
N PHE A 27 -0.71 18.19 -32.59
CA PHE A 27 -2.14 17.94 -32.66
C PHE A 27 -2.43 16.70 -33.50
N TYR A 28 -3.68 16.26 -33.46
CA TYR A 28 -4.15 15.16 -34.28
C TYR A 28 -5.15 15.69 -35.30
N LEU A 29 -5.40 14.90 -36.35
CA LEU A 29 -6.47 15.09 -37.34
C LEU A 29 -7.28 13.80 -37.45
N LYS A 30 -8.60 13.90 -37.70
CA LYS A 30 -9.47 12.75 -37.98
C LYS A 30 -10.37 13.03 -39.17
N GLY A 31 -10.69 11.99 -39.94
CA GLY A 31 -11.72 12.05 -40.98
C GLY A 31 -12.00 10.70 -41.61
N GLU A 32 -13.20 10.50 -42.15
CA GLU A 32 -13.63 9.18 -42.64
C GLU A 32 -12.81 8.70 -43.84
N THR A 33 -12.56 9.60 -44.78
CA THR A 33 -11.81 9.38 -46.02
C THR A 33 -10.51 10.18 -46.07
N LEU A 34 -10.07 10.75 -44.92
CA LEU A 34 -8.94 11.67 -44.88
C LEU A 34 -7.65 10.96 -45.34
N THR A 35 -7.09 11.43 -46.43
CA THR A 35 -5.80 10.98 -46.98
C THR A 35 -4.65 11.79 -46.38
N ARG A 36 -3.43 11.29 -46.54
CA ARG A 36 -2.23 11.99 -46.03
C ARG A 36 -2.03 13.38 -46.68
N ASP A 37 -2.39 13.53 -47.95
CA ASP A 37 -2.23 14.82 -48.64
C ASP A 37 -3.32 15.82 -48.26
N GLU A 38 -4.56 15.36 -48.03
CA GLU A 38 -5.61 16.18 -47.42
C GLU A 38 -5.25 16.57 -45.98
N ALA A 39 -4.64 15.67 -45.20
CA ALA A 39 -4.15 15.99 -43.86
C ALA A 39 -3.08 17.09 -43.91
N LYS A 40 -2.10 17.00 -44.82
CA LYS A 40 -1.12 18.09 -45.05
C LYS A 40 -1.79 19.40 -45.41
N GLN A 41 -2.84 19.36 -46.24
CA GLN A 41 -3.58 20.56 -46.62
C GLN A 41 -4.29 21.19 -45.41
N GLN A 42 -4.94 20.40 -44.56
CA GLN A 42 -5.54 20.89 -43.31
C GLN A 42 -4.49 21.48 -42.34
N VAL A 43 -3.28 20.92 -42.29
CA VAL A 43 -2.18 21.52 -41.50
C VAL A 43 -1.84 22.90 -42.02
N LYS A 44 -1.76 23.10 -43.34
CA LYS A 44 -1.50 24.42 -43.93
C LYS A 44 -2.61 25.42 -43.62
N GLU A 45 -3.87 24.98 -43.70
CA GLU A 45 -5.05 25.81 -43.42
C GLU A 45 -5.17 26.24 -41.96
N LYS A 46 -4.65 25.43 -41.03
CA LYS A 46 -4.58 25.78 -39.60
C LYS A 46 -3.71 27.02 -39.33
N TYR A 47 -2.66 27.23 -40.13
CA TYR A 47 -1.77 28.38 -39.98
C TYR A 47 -2.16 29.49 -40.96
N SER A 48 -1.82 30.73 -40.64
CA SER A 48 -2.10 31.89 -41.49
C SER A 48 -0.81 32.57 -41.98
N GLY A 49 -0.93 33.32 -43.09
CA GLY A 49 0.14 34.21 -43.56
C GLY A 49 1.37 33.48 -44.12
N LYS A 50 2.56 33.99 -43.80
CA LYS A 50 3.84 33.48 -44.32
C LYS A 50 4.09 32.02 -43.93
N THR A 51 3.76 31.65 -42.69
CA THR A 51 3.90 30.29 -42.17
C THR A 51 3.12 29.28 -43.00
N ALA A 52 1.87 29.56 -43.37
CA ALA A 52 1.05 28.65 -44.18
C ALA A 52 1.65 28.40 -45.59
N ARG A 53 2.25 29.43 -46.19
CA ARG A 53 2.84 29.37 -47.55
C ARG A 53 4.17 28.65 -47.57
N GLU A 54 4.98 28.83 -46.54
CA GLU A 54 6.35 28.32 -46.47
C GLU A 54 6.49 27.01 -45.68
N LEU A 55 5.41 26.54 -45.04
CA LEU A 55 5.42 25.29 -44.27
C LEU A 55 5.78 24.11 -45.17
N LEU A 56 6.89 23.46 -44.83
CA LEU A 56 7.36 22.23 -45.47
C LEU A 56 6.85 20.99 -44.72
N PHE A 57 6.83 19.85 -45.40
CA PHE A 57 6.47 18.54 -44.80
C PHE A 57 7.67 17.60 -44.65
N SER A 58 8.87 18.18 -44.67
CA SER A 58 10.14 17.49 -44.49
C SER A 58 11.13 18.42 -43.80
N LYS A 59 12.06 17.84 -43.04
CA LYS A 59 13.12 18.58 -42.36
C LYS A 59 13.91 19.41 -43.40
N PRO A 60 14.15 20.71 -43.16
CA PRO A 60 14.98 21.53 -44.03
C PRO A 60 16.37 20.90 -44.27
N LYS A 61 16.94 21.10 -45.46
CA LYS A 61 18.25 20.55 -45.85
C LYS A 61 19.41 21.36 -45.25
N LYS A 62 20.65 20.91 -45.48
CA LYS A 62 21.86 21.56 -44.97
C LYS A 62 21.86 23.07 -45.29
N GLN A 63 22.21 23.88 -44.28
CA GLN A 63 22.28 25.35 -44.35
C GLN A 63 20.95 26.06 -44.63
N THR A 64 19.81 25.41 -44.40
CA THR A 64 18.49 26.04 -44.50
C THR A 64 17.75 25.97 -43.16
N ASN A 65 17.10 27.08 -42.79
CA ASN A 65 16.26 27.21 -41.60
C ASN A 65 14.80 27.28 -42.03
N GLY A 66 13.89 26.92 -41.12
CA GLY A 66 12.46 27.14 -41.37
C GLY A 66 11.57 26.23 -40.55
N VAL A 67 10.27 26.49 -40.67
CA VAL A 67 9.22 25.70 -40.02
C VAL A 67 8.83 24.53 -40.91
N TYR A 68 8.77 23.34 -40.34
CA TYR A 68 8.28 22.15 -41.05
C TYR A 68 7.38 21.30 -40.16
N ALA A 69 6.49 20.53 -40.79
CA ALA A 69 5.59 19.61 -40.13
C ALA A 69 5.89 18.16 -40.51
N ILE A 70 5.69 17.24 -39.56
CA ILE A 70 5.69 15.81 -39.79
C ILE A 70 4.25 15.32 -39.60
N VAL A 71 3.69 14.70 -40.64
CA VAL A 71 2.37 14.07 -40.61
C VAL A 71 2.57 12.55 -40.64
N MET A 72 2.10 11.86 -39.61
CA MET A 72 2.21 10.42 -39.43
C MET A 72 0.82 9.80 -39.27
N ASP A 73 0.68 8.54 -39.63
CA ASP A 73 -0.54 7.79 -39.32
C ASP A 73 -0.67 7.63 -37.80
N SER A 74 -1.91 7.61 -37.32
CA SER A 74 -2.24 7.49 -35.91
C SER A 74 -3.46 6.61 -35.72
N GLU A 75 -3.89 6.47 -34.48
CA GLU A 75 -5.00 5.61 -34.07
C GLU A 75 -6.07 6.40 -33.33
N LYS A 76 -7.29 5.86 -33.34
CA LYS A 76 -8.43 6.40 -32.59
C LYS A 76 -8.08 6.65 -31.12
N PHE A 77 -7.31 5.73 -30.52
CA PHE A 77 -6.89 5.83 -29.13
C PHE A 77 -6.20 7.17 -28.81
N PHE A 78 -5.26 7.60 -29.65
CA PHE A 78 -4.54 8.86 -29.42
C PHE A 78 -5.43 10.07 -29.64
N TRP A 79 -6.28 10.05 -30.68
CA TRP A 79 -7.24 11.11 -30.89
C TRP A 79 -8.16 11.28 -29.68
N ASP A 80 -8.77 10.18 -29.21
CA ASP A 80 -9.70 10.21 -28.09
C ASP A 80 -9.03 10.69 -26.81
N ARG A 81 -7.78 10.27 -26.58
CA ARG A 81 -7.00 10.70 -25.43
C ARG A 81 -6.90 12.22 -25.31
N PHE A 82 -6.84 12.95 -26.42
CA PHE A 82 -6.66 14.41 -26.40
C PHE A 82 -7.92 15.21 -26.70
N TYR A 83 -8.86 14.66 -27.47
CA TYR A 83 -10.00 15.39 -28.01
C TYR A 83 -11.37 14.78 -27.70
N LEU A 84 -11.45 13.61 -27.08
CA LEU A 84 -12.74 13.09 -26.66
C LEU A 84 -13.30 13.98 -25.57
N GLU A 85 -14.47 14.56 -25.80
CA GLU A 85 -15.23 15.28 -24.78
C GLU A 85 -16.23 14.34 -24.12
N ILE A 86 -16.39 14.52 -22.82
CA ILE A 86 -17.41 13.83 -22.03
C ILE A 86 -18.45 14.83 -21.56
N ASP A 87 -19.68 14.37 -21.45
CA ASP A 87 -20.81 15.08 -20.85
C ASP A 87 -21.52 14.06 -19.95
N THR A 88 -21.12 14.05 -18.68
CA THR A 88 -21.51 13.00 -17.73
C THR A 88 -21.56 13.56 -16.30
N PHE A 89 -21.67 12.69 -15.30
CA PHE A 89 -21.71 13.05 -13.90
C PHE A 89 -20.51 12.48 -13.16
N CYS A 90 -19.98 13.24 -12.19
CA CYS A 90 -18.97 12.75 -11.27
C CYS A 90 -19.51 11.55 -10.50
N PHE A 91 -18.79 10.43 -10.55
CA PHE A 91 -19.22 9.18 -9.94
C PHE A 91 -19.37 9.28 -8.40
N LYS A 92 -18.61 10.16 -7.75
CA LYS A 92 -18.64 10.32 -6.28
C LYS A 92 -19.65 11.35 -5.79
N CYS A 93 -19.72 12.53 -6.42
CA CYS A 93 -20.52 13.66 -5.91
C CYS A 93 -21.71 14.02 -6.81
N HIS A 94 -21.88 13.32 -7.93
CA HIS A 94 -22.99 13.46 -8.89
C HIS A 94 -23.15 14.86 -9.51
N LYS A 95 -22.14 15.73 -9.39
CA LYS A 95 -22.10 16.98 -10.15
C LYS A 95 -21.90 16.69 -11.64
N SER A 96 -22.63 17.40 -12.50
CA SER A 96 -22.39 17.37 -13.94
C SER A 96 -20.97 17.84 -14.24
N ILE A 97 -20.30 17.12 -15.15
CA ILE A 97 -18.98 17.44 -15.67
C ILE A 97 -19.02 17.41 -17.19
N LYS A 98 -18.41 18.42 -17.80
CA LYS A 98 -18.33 18.57 -19.25
C LYS A 98 -16.96 19.13 -19.64
N GLY A 99 -16.30 18.49 -20.60
CA GLY A 99 -15.00 18.91 -21.11
C GLY A 99 -14.17 17.77 -21.67
N MET A 100 -12.88 18.00 -21.92
CA MET A 100 -11.99 16.97 -22.47
C MET A 100 -11.78 15.85 -21.44
N MET A 101 -11.93 14.60 -21.89
CA MET A 101 -11.81 13.39 -21.07
C MET A 101 -10.50 13.35 -20.25
N ARG A 102 -9.39 13.83 -20.82
CA ARG A 102 -8.07 13.85 -20.16
C ARG A 102 -7.99 14.75 -18.92
N ASP A 103 -8.87 15.74 -18.82
CA ASP A 103 -8.84 16.72 -17.73
C ASP A 103 -9.56 16.18 -16.48
N PHE A 104 -10.27 15.05 -16.61
CA PHE A 104 -10.99 14.42 -15.51
C PHE A 104 -10.30 13.14 -15.05
N PRO A 105 -10.06 12.98 -13.73
CA PRO A 105 -9.65 11.70 -13.18
C PRO A 105 -10.68 10.62 -13.49
N ARG A 106 -10.21 9.40 -13.75
CA ARG A 106 -11.07 8.26 -14.06
C ARG A 106 -10.54 6.95 -13.50
N THR A 107 -11.39 5.94 -13.44
CA THR A 107 -11.05 4.55 -13.10
C THR A 107 -12.02 3.61 -13.80
N SER A 108 -11.63 2.36 -13.98
CA SER A 108 -12.55 1.29 -14.36
C SER A 108 -13.21 0.71 -13.11
N ILE A 109 -14.48 0.32 -13.23
CA ILE A 109 -15.24 -0.39 -12.20
C ILE A 109 -15.92 -1.63 -12.79
N GLY A 110 -16.06 -2.68 -11.96
CA GLY A 110 -16.71 -3.94 -12.34
C GLY A 110 -15.86 -4.82 -13.26
N ASP A 111 -16.35 -6.02 -13.53
CA ASP A 111 -15.68 -7.01 -14.38
C ASP A 111 -15.68 -6.61 -15.86
N ASP A 112 -16.65 -5.78 -16.27
CA ASP A 112 -16.76 -5.23 -17.63
C ASP A 112 -15.88 -3.99 -17.86
N GLU A 113 -15.00 -3.66 -16.89
CA GLU A 113 -14.08 -2.51 -16.93
C GLU A 113 -14.74 -1.16 -17.29
N THR A 114 -15.97 -0.93 -16.84
CA THR A 114 -16.72 0.29 -17.16
C THR A 114 -15.97 1.51 -16.64
N GLU A 115 -15.56 2.42 -17.52
CA GLU A 115 -14.89 3.66 -17.13
C GLU A 115 -15.87 4.63 -16.45
N VAL A 116 -15.48 5.14 -15.28
CA VAL A 116 -16.19 6.20 -14.56
C VAL A 116 -15.28 7.39 -14.30
N TYR A 117 -15.87 8.58 -14.27
CA TYR A 117 -15.16 9.86 -14.21
C TYR A 117 -15.45 10.61 -12.91
N PHE A 118 -14.49 11.43 -12.48
CA PHE A 118 -14.57 12.24 -11.27
C PHE A 118 -14.34 13.72 -11.59
N CYS A 119 -15.01 14.63 -10.89
CA CYS A 119 -14.80 16.06 -11.07
C CYS A 119 -13.47 16.57 -10.47
N SER A 120 -12.79 15.76 -9.66
CA SER A 120 -11.52 16.10 -9.01
C SER A 120 -10.79 14.86 -8.52
N TYR A 121 -9.48 14.98 -8.31
CA TYR A 121 -8.68 13.92 -7.68
C TYR A 121 -9.14 13.64 -6.24
N ASP A 122 -9.69 14.63 -5.54
CA ASP A 122 -10.28 14.48 -4.21
C ASP A 122 -11.51 13.57 -4.25
N CYS A 123 -12.42 13.77 -5.20
CA CYS A 123 -13.58 12.90 -5.38
C CYS A 123 -13.16 11.46 -5.70
N ARG A 124 -12.12 11.28 -6.53
CA ARG A 124 -11.54 9.96 -6.82
C ARG A 124 -10.92 9.33 -5.56
N GLY A 125 -10.17 10.11 -4.78
CA GLY A 125 -9.56 9.66 -3.54
C GLY A 125 -10.59 9.27 -2.48
N GLN A 126 -11.65 10.06 -2.32
CA GLN A 126 -12.78 9.74 -1.44
C GLN A 126 -13.51 8.47 -1.88
N TYR A 127 -13.66 8.26 -3.19
CA TYR A 127 -14.21 7.01 -3.72
C TYR A 127 -13.37 5.78 -3.32
N TYR A 128 -12.05 5.80 -3.54
CA TYR A 128 -11.20 4.68 -3.09
C TYR A 128 -11.18 4.50 -1.57
N LYS A 129 -11.27 5.59 -0.80
CA LYS A 129 -11.43 5.51 0.66
C LYS A 129 -12.74 4.85 1.05
N SER A 130 -13.83 5.08 0.32
CA SER A 130 -15.11 4.38 0.55
C SER A 130 -15.12 2.92 0.06
N LEU A 131 -14.21 2.55 -0.85
CA LEU A 131 -13.99 1.14 -1.23
C LEU A 131 -13.17 0.37 -0.18
N LYS A 132 -12.41 1.08 0.66
CA LYS A 132 -11.86 0.47 1.87
C LYS A 132 -13.04 0.23 2.82
N PHE A 133 -13.59 -0.96 2.77
CA PHE A 133 -14.48 -1.47 3.79
C PHE A 133 -13.81 -1.29 5.17
N GLU A 134 -14.59 -0.85 6.17
CA GLU A 134 -14.21 -1.09 7.57
C GLU A 134 -14.09 -2.60 7.76
N GLY A 135 -12.90 -3.06 8.15
CA GLY A 135 -12.60 -4.46 8.34
C GLY A 135 -12.09 -5.12 7.07
N ASP A 136 -10.80 -4.91 6.77
CA ASP A 136 -10.06 -6.00 6.14
C ASP A 136 -10.30 -7.24 7.01
N PHE A 137 -10.76 -8.34 6.40
CA PHE A 137 -10.66 -9.65 7.03
C PHE A 137 -9.18 -9.82 7.34
N GLN A 138 -8.79 -9.63 8.60
CA GLN A 138 -7.45 -9.95 9.04
C GLN A 138 -7.25 -11.41 8.68
N GLU A 139 -6.33 -11.69 7.77
CA GLU A 139 -5.97 -13.05 7.44
C GLU A 139 -5.69 -13.76 8.76
N LYS A 140 -6.40 -14.86 8.98
CA LYS A 140 -6.39 -15.59 10.25
C LYS A 140 -4.94 -15.90 10.65
N GLU A 141 -4.09 -16.13 9.66
CA GLU A 141 -2.68 -16.47 9.79
C GLU A 141 -1.79 -15.20 9.74
N ALA A 142 -1.20 -14.86 10.88
CA ALA A 142 0.06 -14.16 10.84
C ALA A 142 1.09 -15.11 10.20
N GLY A 143 1.41 -14.91 8.92
CA GLY A 143 2.56 -15.59 8.34
C GLY A 143 2.41 -16.21 6.95
N GLN A 144 1.67 -15.59 6.01
CA GLN A 144 1.92 -15.91 4.59
C GLN A 144 3.40 -15.67 4.19
N ASP A 145 4.15 -14.85 4.96
CA ASP A 145 5.62 -14.66 4.84
C ASP A 145 6.46 -15.13 6.07
N GLY A 146 5.88 -15.92 6.99
CA GLY A 146 6.63 -16.81 7.90
C GLY A 146 7.50 -16.23 9.04
N GLY A 147 7.35 -14.96 9.44
CA GLY A 147 8.17 -14.37 10.52
C GLY A 147 7.69 -14.63 11.96
N ILE A 148 6.38 -14.69 12.17
CA ILE A 148 5.75 -14.85 13.49
C ILE A 148 5.12 -16.24 13.55
N PHE A 149 5.36 -16.95 14.65
CA PHE A 149 4.78 -18.28 14.90
C PHE A 149 3.51 -18.19 15.74
N GLY A 150 3.43 -17.23 16.65
CA GLY A 150 2.26 -16.98 17.47
C GLY A 150 2.42 -15.77 18.37
N TYR A 151 1.45 -15.56 19.24
CA TYR A 151 1.33 -14.41 20.13
C TYR A 151 1.05 -14.88 21.54
N ILE A 152 1.59 -14.16 22.52
CA ILE A 152 1.11 -14.19 23.89
C ILE A 152 0.24 -12.96 24.11
N TYR A 153 -0.97 -13.19 24.61
CA TYR A 153 -1.92 -12.13 24.92
C TYR A 153 -2.31 -12.16 26.39
N HIS A 154 -2.85 -11.04 26.83
CA HIS A 154 -3.32 -10.78 28.18
C HIS A 154 -4.77 -10.31 28.12
N ILE A 155 -5.57 -10.83 29.03
CA ILE A 155 -6.92 -10.35 29.32
C ILE A 155 -6.93 -9.96 30.80
N TYR A 156 -7.29 -8.71 31.09
CA TYR A 156 -7.39 -8.19 32.44
C TYR A 156 -8.84 -7.83 32.76
N ASN A 157 -9.37 -8.38 33.85
CA ASN A 157 -10.65 -7.95 34.37
C ASN A 157 -10.43 -6.84 35.42
N ARG A 158 -10.82 -5.61 35.08
CA ARG A 158 -10.65 -4.42 35.93
C ARG A 158 -11.48 -4.49 37.21
N THR A 159 -12.59 -5.22 37.19
CA THR A 159 -13.55 -5.30 38.29
C THR A 159 -13.11 -6.33 39.33
N SER A 160 -12.66 -7.50 38.90
CA SER A 160 -12.14 -8.54 39.80
C SER A 160 -10.63 -8.45 40.06
N ASN A 161 -9.91 -7.60 39.34
CA ASN A 161 -8.45 -7.49 39.36
C ASN A 161 -7.74 -8.81 39.00
N ILE A 162 -8.33 -9.62 38.12
CA ILE A 162 -7.81 -10.92 37.70
C ILE A 162 -7.18 -10.82 36.32
N HIS A 163 -6.02 -11.43 36.16
CA HIS A 163 -5.25 -11.49 34.93
C HIS A 163 -5.36 -12.87 34.28
N TYR A 164 -5.43 -12.92 32.96
CA TYR A 164 -5.39 -14.16 32.19
C TYR A 164 -4.37 -14.02 31.07
N ILE A 165 -3.43 -14.95 31.00
CA ILE A 165 -2.40 -14.99 29.97
C ILE A 165 -2.73 -16.16 29.04
N GLY A 166 -2.72 -15.94 27.74
CA GLY A 166 -2.99 -17.00 26.78
C GLY A 166 -2.07 -16.92 25.57
N GLN A 167 -2.01 -18.01 24.81
CA GLN A 167 -1.30 -18.05 23.53
C GLN A 167 -2.24 -18.26 22.33
N THR A 168 -1.78 -17.87 21.14
CA THR A 168 -2.46 -18.19 19.87
C THR A 168 -1.51 -18.15 18.69
N ARG A 169 -1.72 -19.02 17.70
CA ARG A 169 -1.01 -18.97 16.39
C ARG A 169 -1.56 -17.87 15.47
N TYR A 170 -2.78 -17.42 15.74
CA TYR A 170 -3.51 -16.43 14.97
C TYR A 170 -3.54 -15.09 15.70
N MET A 171 -3.95 -14.01 15.03
CA MET A 171 -4.10 -12.70 15.66
C MET A 171 -4.90 -12.78 16.98
N PRO A 172 -4.41 -12.22 18.11
CA PRO A 172 -5.05 -12.30 19.43
C PRO A 172 -6.52 -11.89 19.45
N PHE A 173 -6.90 -10.95 18.59
CA PHE A 173 -8.28 -10.49 18.42
C PHE A 173 -9.31 -11.63 18.32
N PHE A 174 -9.01 -12.67 17.53
CA PHE A 174 -9.93 -13.79 17.36
C PHE A 174 -10.11 -14.60 18.65
N ARG A 175 -9.04 -14.80 19.42
CA ARG A 175 -9.12 -15.48 20.73
C ARG A 175 -9.84 -14.63 21.76
N TRP A 176 -9.65 -13.31 21.74
CA TRP A 176 -10.40 -12.42 22.62
C TRP A 176 -11.90 -12.51 22.37
N GLN A 177 -12.32 -12.55 21.10
CA GLN A 177 -13.72 -12.76 20.76
C GLN A 177 -14.27 -14.09 21.29
N GLU A 178 -13.49 -15.18 21.20
CA GLU A 178 -13.88 -16.48 21.77
C GLU A 178 -14.08 -16.40 23.29
N HIS A 179 -13.13 -15.79 24.01
CA HIS A 179 -13.22 -15.63 25.47
C HIS A 179 -14.39 -14.73 25.89
N VAL A 180 -14.66 -13.65 25.16
CA VAL A 180 -15.82 -12.77 25.40
C VAL A 180 -17.13 -13.55 25.21
N LYS A 181 -17.24 -14.34 24.13
CA LYS A 181 -18.43 -15.14 23.85
C LYS A 181 -18.66 -16.23 24.90
N ALA A 182 -17.59 -16.82 25.41
CA ALA A 182 -17.65 -17.83 26.47
C ALA A 182 -18.08 -17.22 27.83
N GLY A 183 -17.80 -15.95 28.07
CA GLY A 183 -18.20 -15.22 29.29
C GLY A 183 -17.46 -15.62 30.56
N GLU A 184 -16.54 -16.59 30.50
CA GLU A 184 -15.82 -17.12 31.67
C GLU A 184 -14.91 -16.10 32.35
N LYS A 185 -14.46 -15.07 31.63
CA LYS A 185 -13.50 -14.07 32.13
C LYS A 185 -14.19 -12.80 32.66
N GLY A 186 -15.51 -12.73 32.57
CA GLY A 186 -16.32 -11.56 32.90
C GLY A 186 -16.98 -10.94 31.68
N LYS A 187 -17.64 -9.79 31.89
CA LYS A 187 -18.30 -9.05 30.82
C LYS A 187 -17.28 -8.24 30.03
N ILE A 188 -17.50 -8.08 28.72
CA ILE A 188 -16.59 -7.31 27.85
C ILE A 188 -16.30 -5.89 28.37
N GLU A 189 -17.28 -5.24 29.01
CA GLU A 189 -17.14 -3.90 29.59
C GLU A 189 -16.12 -3.83 30.74
N ASP A 190 -15.86 -4.95 31.42
CA ASP A 190 -14.89 -5.05 32.51
C ASP A 190 -13.49 -5.45 32.00
N LEU A 191 -13.36 -5.89 30.74
CA LEU A 191 -12.15 -6.50 30.20
C LEU A 191 -11.27 -5.50 29.44
N THR A 192 -9.97 -5.60 29.68
CA THR A 192 -8.91 -5.01 28.85
C THR A 192 -8.15 -6.13 28.15
N PHE A 193 -7.72 -5.89 26.91
CA PHE A 193 -7.05 -6.86 26.05
C PHE A 193 -5.74 -6.29 25.55
N ASP A 194 -4.65 -7.05 25.69
CA ASP A 194 -3.33 -6.64 25.27
C ASP A 194 -2.58 -7.80 24.60
N THR A 195 -1.79 -7.48 23.58
CA THR A 195 -0.79 -8.41 23.04
C THR A 195 0.50 -8.16 23.79
N ILE A 196 0.95 -9.12 24.60
CA ILE A 196 2.14 -8.98 25.42
C ILE A 196 3.40 -9.09 24.57
N THR A 197 3.47 -10.13 23.73
CA THR A 197 4.62 -10.34 22.86
C THR A 197 4.27 -11.20 21.65
N GLU A 198 5.00 -10.96 20.57
CA GLU A 198 5.00 -11.77 19.37
C GLU A 198 6.14 -12.80 19.47
N VAL A 199 5.83 -14.07 19.26
CA VAL A 199 6.80 -15.15 19.25
C VAL A 199 7.18 -15.46 17.81
N ARG A 200 8.42 -15.16 17.47
CA ARG A 200 8.94 -15.36 16.11
C ARG A 200 9.13 -16.84 15.78
N ARG A 201 8.94 -17.17 14.52
CA ARG A 201 9.18 -18.50 13.99
C ARG A 201 10.67 -18.74 13.83
N ASN A 202 11.14 -19.86 14.36
CA ASN A 202 12.47 -20.39 14.08
C ASN A 202 12.38 -21.34 12.88
N ASN A 203 12.82 -20.85 11.71
CA ASN A 203 12.79 -21.61 10.45
C ASN A 203 13.73 -22.83 10.43
N ARG A 204 14.59 -23.00 11.45
CA ARG A 204 15.46 -24.18 11.62
C ARG A 204 14.79 -25.27 12.46
N GLN A 205 13.62 -25.01 13.03
CA GLN A 205 12.88 -25.91 13.90
C GLN A 205 11.59 -26.34 13.22
N SER A 206 11.08 -27.52 13.58
CA SER A 206 9.76 -27.98 13.12
C SER A 206 8.64 -27.14 13.73
N ASP A 207 7.43 -27.22 13.17
CA ASP A 207 6.23 -26.59 13.76
C ASP A 207 6.00 -27.04 15.20
N ASP A 208 6.22 -28.32 15.50
CA ASP A 208 6.07 -28.86 16.86
C ASP A 208 7.07 -28.25 17.85
N GLN A 209 8.33 -28.07 17.43
CA GLN A 209 9.35 -27.43 18.24
C GLN A 209 9.05 -25.95 18.48
N ASN A 210 8.57 -25.24 17.46
CA ASN A 210 8.12 -23.86 17.60
C ASN A 210 6.87 -23.75 18.50
N GLN A 211 5.96 -24.73 18.44
CA GLN A 211 4.79 -24.79 19.33
C GLN A 211 5.20 -25.04 20.78
N GLN A 212 6.16 -25.94 21.03
CA GLN A 212 6.73 -26.14 22.36
C GLN A 212 7.40 -24.86 22.89
N TYR A 213 8.05 -24.10 22.01
CA TYR A 213 8.62 -22.80 22.37
C TYR A 213 7.53 -21.79 22.73
N LEU A 214 6.47 -21.65 21.91
CA LEU A 214 5.33 -20.78 22.22
C LEU A 214 4.69 -21.12 23.58
N ASN A 215 4.49 -22.42 23.87
CA ASN A 215 4.00 -22.90 25.15
C ASN A 215 4.93 -22.50 26.32
N SER A 216 6.25 -22.53 26.07
CA SER A 216 7.26 -22.14 27.08
C SER A 216 7.24 -20.64 27.36
N ILE A 217 7.01 -19.81 26.34
CA ILE A 217 6.86 -18.36 26.49
C ILE A 217 5.57 -18.01 27.23
N GLU A 218 4.45 -18.68 26.93
CA GLU A 218 3.20 -18.55 27.70
C GLU A 218 3.44 -18.87 29.18
N ALA A 219 4.11 -19.99 29.47
CA ALA A 219 4.44 -20.41 30.83
C ALA A 219 5.29 -19.37 31.56
N TRP A 220 6.27 -18.78 30.87
CA TRP A 220 7.12 -17.72 31.44
C TRP A 220 6.30 -16.49 31.83
N TRP A 221 5.40 -16.02 30.97
CA TRP A 221 4.56 -14.85 31.28
C TRP A 221 3.58 -15.12 32.42
N ILE A 222 2.99 -16.32 32.47
CA ILE A 222 2.15 -16.73 33.61
C ILE A 222 2.97 -16.68 34.91
N ALA A 223 4.17 -17.25 34.91
CA ALA A 223 5.04 -17.26 36.10
C ALA A 223 5.42 -15.84 36.53
N LYS A 224 5.85 -15.00 35.59
CA LYS A 224 6.22 -13.61 35.85
C LYS A 224 5.08 -12.83 36.51
N PHE A 225 3.85 -12.91 35.98
CA PHE A 225 2.71 -12.19 36.59
C PHE A 225 2.42 -12.67 38.01
N LYS A 226 2.58 -13.97 38.28
CA LYS A 226 2.44 -14.52 39.64
C LYS A 226 3.56 -14.01 40.56
N GLU A 227 4.80 -13.97 40.09
CA GLU A 227 5.95 -13.45 40.84
C GLU A 227 5.82 -11.95 41.16
N GLU A 228 5.22 -11.18 40.25
CA GLU A 228 4.91 -9.76 40.47
C GLU A 228 3.70 -9.54 41.40
N GLY A 229 3.05 -10.62 41.88
CA GLY A 229 1.98 -10.58 42.88
C GLY A 229 0.57 -10.46 42.31
N TYR A 230 0.38 -10.65 40.99
CA TYR A 230 -0.94 -10.61 40.38
C TYR A 230 -1.70 -11.93 40.51
N GLU A 231 -3.03 -11.84 40.65
CA GLU A 231 -3.91 -13.01 40.60
C GLU A 231 -4.12 -13.44 39.15
N VAL A 232 -3.70 -14.67 38.80
CA VAL A 232 -3.76 -15.20 37.44
C VAL A 232 -4.74 -16.36 37.32
N PHE A 233 -5.71 -16.28 36.39
CA PHE A 233 -6.82 -17.22 36.19
C PHE A 233 -6.42 -18.58 35.58
N ASN A 234 -5.19 -18.72 35.06
CA ASN A 234 -4.75 -19.92 34.34
C ASN A 234 -4.82 -21.18 35.24
N ILE A 235 -5.70 -22.14 34.87
CA ILE A 235 -6.00 -23.38 35.61
C ILE A 235 -4.82 -24.36 35.60
N SER A 236 -4.03 -24.37 34.53
CA SER A 236 -2.85 -25.23 34.37
C SER A 236 -1.58 -24.40 34.48
N ASN A 237 -0.71 -24.71 35.45
CA ASN A 237 0.69 -24.28 35.41
C ASN A 237 1.41 -25.12 34.35
N PRO A 238 1.79 -24.55 33.19
CA PRO A 238 2.49 -25.34 32.18
C PRO A 238 3.86 -25.75 32.74
N LYS A 239 4.27 -27.00 32.50
CA LYS A 239 5.59 -27.49 32.93
C LYS A 239 6.67 -26.83 32.07
N ILE A 240 7.20 -25.72 32.59
CA ILE A 240 8.51 -25.14 32.24
C ILE A 240 9.50 -26.29 32.10
N THR A 241 10.05 -26.52 30.90
CA THR A 241 11.21 -27.41 30.76
C THR A 241 11.99 -27.20 29.45
N ILE A 242 13.33 -27.33 29.42
CA ILE A 242 14.29 -27.61 30.51
C ILE A 242 15.54 -26.70 30.41
N GLU A 243 16.20 -26.56 29.26
CA GLU A 243 17.52 -25.89 29.21
C GLU A 243 17.47 -24.36 29.36
N TYR A 244 16.51 -23.68 28.73
CA TYR A 244 16.49 -22.21 28.69
C TYR A 244 16.06 -21.54 30.01
N LEU A 245 15.26 -22.23 30.83
CA LEU A 245 14.91 -21.77 32.18
C LEU A 245 16.01 -22.10 33.20
N LYS A 246 16.86 -23.10 32.91
CA LYS A 246 18.09 -23.36 33.67
C LYS A 246 19.14 -22.27 33.46
N ASP A 247 19.33 -21.75 32.24
CA ASP A 247 20.31 -20.68 31.99
C ASP A 247 19.90 -19.34 32.64
N ARG A 248 18.62 -18.96 32.57
CA ARG A 248 18.09 -17.78 33.28
C ARG A 248 18.19 -17.88 34.80
N PHE A 249 18.00 -19.07 35.38
CA PHE A 249 18.20 -19.33 36.81
C PHE A 249 19.68 -19.23 37.22
N ASN A 250 20.58 -19.74 36.37
CA ASN A 250 22.01 -19.68 36.63
C ASN A 250 22.56 -18.25 36.61
N GLU A 251 22.07 -17.39 35.70
CA GLU A 251 22.43 -15.97 35.68
C GLU A 251 21.97 -15.21 36.93
N MET A 252 20.76 -15.50 37.43
CA MET A 252 20.25 -14.87 38.67
C MET A 252 21.04 -15.29 39.91
N VAL A 253 21.42 -16.57 40.03
CA VAL A 253 22.30 -17.07 41.11
C VAL A 253 23.70 -16.44 41.04
N ALA A 254 24.23 -16.24 39.83
CA ALA A 254 25.52 -15.57 39.65
C ALA A 254 25.48 -14.09 40.06
N GLN A 255 24.33 -13.43 39.89
CA GLN A 255 24.14 -12.03 40.26
C GLN A 255 23.90 -11.83 41.76
N GLN A 256 23.20 -12.76 42.42
CA GLN A 256 22.97 -12.76 43.87
C GLN A 256 24.28 -12.92 44.65
N LYS A 257 25.12 -13.90 44.27
CA LYS A 257 26.44 -14.11 44.90
C LYS A 257 27.36 -12.90 44.76
N ARG A 258 27.24 -12.19 43.64
CA ARG A 258 28.00 -10.96 43.39
C ARG A 258 27.57 -9.83 44.32
N LEU A 259 26.29 -9.78 44.69
CA LEU A 259 25.74 -8.80 45.65
C LEU A 259 26.11 -9.13 47.10
N ASP A 260 26.14 -10.41 47.48
CA ASP A 260 26.52 -10.84 48.83
C ASP A 260 27.98 -10.52 49.15
N LEU A 261 28.89 -10.71 48.19
CA LEU A 261 30.30 -10.32 48.31
C LEU A 261 30.48 -8.81 48.50
N ILE A 262 29.69 -7.99 47.81
CA ILE A 262 29.69 -6.52 47.95
C ILE A 262 29.19 -6.10 49.35
N ILE A 263 28.32 -6.89 49.98
CA ILE A 263 27.79 -6.61 51.31
C ILE A 263 28.80 -7.00 52.39
N GLU A 264 29.49 -8.15 52.27
CA GLU A 264 30.51 -8.59 53.23
C GLU A 264 31.73 -7.65 53.25
N GLU A 265 32.16 -7.14 52.09
CA GLU A 265 33.23 -6.13 52.00
C GLU A 265 32.86 -4.80 52.68
N LYS A 266 31.57 -4.44 52.71
CA LYS A 266 31.09 -3.23 53.39
C LYS A 266 30.94 -3.37 54.91
N VAL A 267 30.87 -4.59 55.43
CA VAL A 267 30.75 -4.87 56.88
C VAL A 267 32.12 -5.09 57.52
N SER A 268 33.13 -5.41 56.71
CA SER A 268 34.52 -5.65 57.14
C SER A 268 35.44 -4.42 57.02
N ALA A 269 34.93 -3.29 56.51
CA ALA A 269 35.59 -1.98 56.41
C ALA A 269 34.98 -0.99 57.40
#